data_AF-A0A535Z5S3-F1
#
_entry.id   AF-A0A535Z5S3-F1
#
_cell.length_a   1.000
_cell.length_b   1.000
_cell.length_c   1.000
_cell.angle_alpha   90.00
_cell.angle_beta   90.00
_cell.angle_gamma   90.00
#
_symmetry.space_group_name_H-M   'P 1'
#
loop_
_entity.id
_entity.type
_entity.pdbx_description
1 polymer ?
#
loop_
_entity_poly.entity_id
_entity_poly.type
_entity_poly.pdbx_seq_one_letter_code
_entity_poly.pdbx_strand_id
1 'polypeptide(L)'
;MRNGVRVVMLVIPLLAGCGQHGSAQAPSPSASSTTPAPPISGAGSNRCATAQLQFSLGPANAATGNYIATVSVVNRSGPACYLGGYPGVELLDAGGHHLQDATRSTDSFFGSYPPSHRVDFPPGGSSSFDLTWGGNDPCGGTPAQQGASMKVTPPGAYDSATIAAHLTVCPNSLTVHPLGSRPQQG
;
A
#
# COMPACT_ATOMS: atom_id res chain seq x y z
N MET A 1 34.83 30.22 19.24
CA MET A 1 33.82 31.30 19.31
C MET A 1 32.50 30.65 19.72
N ARG A 2 32.07 30.92 20.94
CA ARG A 2 30.85 30.37 21.55
C ARG A 2 29.62 31.05 20.96
N ASN A 3 28.57 30.30 20.62
CA ASN A 3 27.23 30.86 20.67
C ASN A 3 26.23 29.76 21.06
N GLY A 4 25.79 29.84 22.32
CA GLY A 4 24.78 28.96 22.89
C GLY A 4 23.39 29.56 22.66
N VAL A 5 22.44 28.70 22.29
CA VAL A 5 21.02 29.05 22.28
C VAL A 5 20.40 28.45 23.54
N ARG A 6 20.03 29.32 24.49
CA ARG A 6 19.27 28.96 25.68
C ARG A 6 17.78 29.01 25.32
N VAL A 7 17.11 27.87 25.38
CA VAL A 7 15.64 27.81 25.28
C VAL A 7 15.07 27.98 26.69
N VAL A 8 14.38 29.10 26.91
CA VAL A 8 13.68 29.43 28.16
C VAL A 8 12.28 28.84 28.08
N MET A 9 11.98 27.87 28.95
CA MET A 9 10.64 27.32 29.18
C MET A 9 9.81 28.33 29.97
N LEU A 10 8.69 28.79 29.40
CA LEU A 10 7.76 29.72 30.03
C LEU A 10 6.53 28.95 30.53
N VAL A 11 6.33 28.97 31.85
CA VAL A 11 5.21 28.38 32.59
C VAL A 11 4.06 29.38 32.59
N ILE A 12 2.84 28.96 32.22
CA ILE A 12 1.64 29.81 32.27
C ILE A 12 0.63 29.22 33.29
N PRO A 13 0.14 30.00 34.26
CA PRO A 13 -0.67 29.53 35.39
C PRO A 13 -2.16 29.33 35.05
N LEU A 14 -2.82 28.48 35.88
CA LEU A 14 -4.26 28.26 35.93
C LEU A 14 -5.04 29.54 36.29
N LEU A 15 -6.13 29.81 35.57
CA LEU A 15 -7.24 30.63 36.06
C LEU A 15 -8.49 29.76 36.25
N ALA A 16 -8.95 29.70 37.49
CA ALA A 16 -10.27 29.24 37.87
C ALA A 16 -11.32 30.32 37.54
N GLY A 17 -12.43 29.93 36.91
CA GLY A 17 -13.58 30.79 36.67
C GLY A 17 -14.88 30.04 36.96
N CYS A 18 -15.60 30.47 37.99
CA CYS A 18 -17.00 30.13 38.23
C CYS A 18 -17.91 31.13 37.51
N GLY A 19 -18.92 30.66 36.79
CA GLY A 19 -19.98 31.48 36.22
C GLY A 19 -21.22 30.62 35.96
N GLN A 20 -22.32 30.91 36.65
CA GLN A 20 -23.54 30.12 36.70
C GLN A 20 -24.72 30.84 36.04
N HIS A 21 -25.72 30.05 35.63
CA HIS A 21 -27.12 30.37 35.30
C HIS A 21 -27.47 30.76 33.85
N GLY A 22 -28.35 29.94 33.25
CA GLY A 22 -29.06 30.28 32.01
C GLY A 22 -29.98 29.15 31.52
N SER A 23 -31.21 29.14 32.04
CA SER A 23 -32.48 28.66 31.43
C SER A 23 -32.54 27.31 30.70
N ALA A 24 -33.34 26.41 31.28
CA ALA A 24 -33.91 25.26 30.58
C ALA A 24 -34.81 25.72 29.42
N GLN A 25 -34.44 25.39 28.19
CA GLN A 25 -35.29 25.48 27.00
C GLN A 25 -35.62 24.06 26.53
N ALA A 26 -36.89 23.71 26.58
CA ALA A 26 -37.40 22.43 26.11
C ALA A 26 -37.16 22.28 24.60
N PRO A 27 -36.55 21.17 24.11
CA PRO A 27 -36.48 20.91 22.69
C PRO A 27 -37.85 20.43 22.17
N SER A 28 -38.38 21.14 21.18
CA SER A 28 -39.41 20.61 20.27
C SER A 28 -38.84 19.41 19.51
N PRO A 29 -39.57 18.29 19.37
CA PRO A 29 -39.15 17.22 18.48
C PRO A 29 -39.32 17.67 17.02
N SER A 30 -38.23 18.13 16.40
CA SER A 30 -38.14 18.14 14.93
C SER A 30 -38.00 16.70 14.47
N ALA A 31 -39.01 16.21 13.74
CA ALA A 31 -38.95 14.94 13.05
C ALA A 31 -37.91 15.05 11.92
N SER A 32 -36.67 14.65 12.19
CA SER A 32 -35.67 14.42 11.17
C SER A 32 -36.11 13.23 10.33
N SER A 33 -36.52 13.50 9.09
CA SER A 33 -36.69 12.47 8.06
C SER A 33 -35.32 11.82 7.80
N THR A 34 -35.07 10.67 8.41
CA THR A 34 -33.90 9.84 8.13
C THR A 34 -34.04 9.29 6.72
N THR A 35 -33.41 9.95 5.75
CA THR A 35 -33.14 9.35 4.44
C THR A 35 -32.36 8.06 4.68
N PRO A 36 -32.80 6.90 4.14
CA PRO A 36 -32.03 5.67 4.25
C PRO A 36 -30.64 5.88 3.68
N ALA A 37 -29.61 5.71 4.51
CA ALA A 37 -28.24 5.61 4.02
C ALA A 37 -28.20 4.43 3.03
N PRO A 38 -27.57 4.60 1.84
CA PRO A 38 -27.43 3.49 0.90
C PRO A 38 -26.73 2.32 1.61
N PRO A 39 -27.13 1.07 1.32
CA PRO A 39 -26.50 -0.09 1.94
C PRO A 39 -25.00 -0.02 1.67
N ILE A 40 -24.20 0.02 2.74
CA ILE A 40 -22.76 -0.18 2.67
C ILE A 40 -22.61 -1.59 2.10
N SER A 41 -22.35 -1.67 0.80
CA SER A 41 -22.30 -2.95 0.09
C SER A 41 -21.16 -3.75 0.70
N GLY A 42 -21.54 -4.70 1.55
CA GLY A 42 -20.66 -5.53 2.33
C GLY A 42 -19.73 -6.33 1.42
N ALA A 43 -18.57 -6.65 1.97
CA ALA A 43 -17.57 -7.61 1.49
C ALA A 43 -18.02 -8.41 0.25
N GLY A 44 -17.37 -8.17 -0.89
CA GLY A 44 -17.70 -8.88 -2.12
C GLY A 44 -17.57 -10.38 -1.93
N SER A 45 -18.54 -11.16 -2.40
CA SER A 45 -18.51 -12.62 -2.29
C SER A 45 -17.62 -13.28 -3.35
N ASN A 46 -17.26 -12.56 -4.40
CA ASN A 46 -16.43 -13.06 -5.50
C ASN A 46 -15.02 -12.46 -5.47
N ARG A 47 -14.05 -13.18 -6.04
CA ARG A 47 -12.69 -12.67 -6.24
C ARG A 47 -12.68 -11.55 -7.26
N CYS A 48 -11.82 -10.56 -7.06
CA CYS A 48 -11.63 -9.51 -8.06
C CYS A 48 -11.02 -10.10 -9.33
N ALA A 49 -11.66 -9.87 -10.47
CA ALA A 49 -11.07 -10.12 -11.78
C ALA A 49 -10.02 -9.04 -12.10
N THR A 50 -8.99 -9.38 -12.87
CA THR A 50 -7.92 -8.44 -13.22
C THR A 50 -8.44 -7.17 -13.90
N ALA A 51 -9.44 -7.30 -14.77
CA ALA A 51 -10.07 -6.16 -15.46
C ALA A 51 -10.84 -5.20 -14.53
N GLN A 52 -11.16 -5.61 -13.29
CA GLN A 52 -11.79 -4.75 -12.30
C GLN A 52 -10.77 -3.89 -11.54
N LEU A 53 -9.48 -4.21 -11.67
CA LEU A 53 -8.42 -3.64 -10.86
C LEU A 53 -7.53 -2.73 -11.68
N GLN A 54 -7.13 -1.61 -11.06
CA GLN A 54 -6.07 -0.76 -11.56
C GLN A 54 -4.86 -0.90 -10.66
N PHE A 55 -3.69 -1.08 -11.27
CA PHE A 55 -2.40 -1.17 -10.60
C PHE A 55 -1.55 0.05 -10.91
N SER A 56 -0.74 0.50 -9.94
CA SER A 56 0.25 1.56 -10.18
C SER A 56 1.44 1.40 -9.25
N LEU A 57 2.65 1.48 -9.83
CA LEU A 57 3.89 1.43 -9.08
C LEU A 57 4.23 2.81 -8.51
N GLY A 58 4.47 2.88 -7.21
CA GLY A 58 5.01 4.06 -6.53
C GLY A 58 6.54 4.17 -6.66
N PRO A 59 7.13 5.28 -6.18
CA PRO A 59 8.58 5.43 -6.18
C PRO A 59 9.26 4.36 -5.31
N ALA A 60 10.47 3.97 -5.71
CA ALA A 60 11.31 3.09 -4.93
C ALA A 60 12.08 3.89 -3.87
N ASN A 61 12.16 3.36 -2.65
CA ASN A 61 13.03 3.85 -1.58
C ASN A 61 14.23 2.90 -1.44
N ALA A 62 15.38 3.43 -1.04
CA ALA A 62 16.61 2.67 -0.91
C ALA A 62 17.22 2.78 0.49
N ALA A 63 17.76 1.68 0.99
CA ALA A 63 18.53 1.61 2.24
C ALA A 63 19.59 0.52 2.15
N THR A 64 20.87 0.90 2.28
CA THR A 64 22.01 -0.04 2.35
C THR A 64 22.03 -1.06 1.19
N GLY A 65 21.78 -0.62 -0.04
CA GLY A 65 21.74 -1.50 -1.22
C GLY A 65 20.51 -2.40 -1.31
N ASN A 66 19.47 -2.14 -0.52
CA ASN A 66 18.16 -2.75 -0.61
C ASN A 66 17.14 -1.70 -1.02
N TYR A 67 16.11 -2.14 -1.74
CA TYR A 67 15.10 -1.29 -2.31
C TYR A 67 13.71 -1.83 -2.01
N ILE A 68 12.77 -0.92 -1.81
CA ILE A 68 11.35 -1.23 -1.65
C ILE A 68 10.52 -0.29 -2.51
N ALA A 69 9.54 -0.84 -3.22
CA ALA A 69 8.54 -0.07 -3.93
C ALA A 69 7.14 -0.63 -3.66
N THR A 70 6.17 0.25 -3.49
CA THR A 70 4.79 -0.13 -3.21
C THR A 70 3.97 -0.08 -4.50
N VAL A 71 3.22 -1.14 -4.77
CA VAL A 71 2.23 -1.18 -5.84
C VAL A 71 0.85 -0.96 -5.23
N SER A 72 0.15 0.07 -5.68
CA SER A 72 -1.25 0.32 -5.31
C SER A 72 -2.18 -0.51 -6.18
N VAL A 73 -3.28 -0.95 -5.58
CA VAL A 73 -4.35 -1.72 -6.22
C VAL A 73 -5.67 -1.01 -5.90
N VAL A 74 -6.47 -0.70 -6.92
CA VAL A 74 -7.76 -0.03 -6.77
C VAL A 74 -8.84 -0.79 -7.53
N ASN A 75 -9.97 -1.08 -6.90
CA ASN A 75 -11.15 -1.58 -7.61
C ASN A 75 -11.84 -0.42 -8.33
N ARG A 76 -11.79 -0.43 -9.65
CA ARG A 76 -12.41 0.56 -10.54
C ARG A 76 -13.78 0.12 -11.05
N SER A 77 -14.25 -1.05 -10.65
CA SER A 77 -15.57 -1.56 -11.02
C SER A 77 -16.66 -1.19 -10.00
N GLY A 78 -17.92 -1.35 -10.41
CA GLY A 78 -19.09 -1.10 -9.55
C GLY A 78 -19.39 -2.20 -8.50
N PRO A 79 -19.08 -3.47 -8.73
CA PRO A 79 -19.23 -4.51 -7.70
C PRO A 79 -18.08 -4.52 -6.68
N ALA A 80 -18.41 -4.82 -5.42
CA ALA A 80 -17.40 -5.20 -4.42
C ALA A 80 -16.84 -6.59 -4.74
N CYS A 81 -15.56 -6.81 -4.43
CA CYS A 81 -14.87 -8.08 -4.60
C CYS A 81 -13.80 -8.26 -3.50
N TYR A 82 -13.11 -9.39 -3.48
CA TYR A 82 -11.99 -9.60 -2.55
C TYR A 82 -10.77 -10.20 -3.24
N LEU A 83 -9.61 -10.06 -2.60
CA LEU A 83 -8.38 -10.75 -2.93
C LEU A 83 -7.74 -11.30 -1.66
N GLY A 84 -6.78 -12.21 -1.80
CA GLY A 84 -5.99 -12.70 -0.67
C GLY A 84 -4.84 -13.57 -1.15
N GLY A 85 -3.66 -13.33 -0.61
CA GLY A 85 -2.42 -13.99 -1.03
C GLY A 85 -1.40 -13.02 -1.62
N TYR A 86 -0.58 -13.54 -2.52
CA TYR A 86 0.50 -12.81 -3.20
C TYR A 86 0.14 -12.57 -4.66
N PRO A 87 0.28 -11.34 -5.17
CA PRO A 87 0.29 -11.10 -6.60
C PRO A 87 1.44 -11.85 -7.27
N GLY A 88 1.22 -12.33 -8.50
CA GLY A 88 2.32 -12.69 -9.39
C GLY A 88 2.91 -11.43 -10.02
N VAL A 89 4.23 -11.37 -10.16
CA VAL A 89 4.93 -10.24 -10.78
C VAL A 89 6.02 -10.75 -11.70
N GLU A 90 5.95 -10.34 -12.95
CA GLU A 90 6.89 -10.67 -14.02
C GLU A 90 7.53 -9.37 -14.50
N LEU A 91 8.84 -9.22 -14.31
CA LEU A 91 9.58 -8.03 -14.76
C LEU A 91 9.95 -8.17 -16.24
N LEU A 92 9.78 -7.10 -17.00
CA LEU A 92 10.00 -7.07 -18.44
C LEU A 92 10.98 -5.96 -18.83
N ASP A 93 11.77 -6.22 -19.87
CA ASP A 93 12.62 -5.21 -20.50
C ASP A 93 11.82 -4.21 -21.35
N ALA A 94 12.51 -3.26 -21.98
CA ALA A 94 11.88 -2.26 -22.85
C ALA A 94 11.27 -2.84 -24.14
N GLY A 95 11.68 -4.04 -24.55
CA GLY A 95 11.09 -4.78 -25.67
C GLY A 95 9.89 -5.65 -25.26
N GLY A 96 9.58 -5.74 -23.97
CA GLY A 96 8.54 -6.61 -23.43
C GLY A 96 9.00 -8.06 -23.23
N HIS A 97 10.31 -8.34 -23.27
CA HIS A 97 10.84 -9.66 -22.98
C HIS A 97 10.94 -9.90 -21.47
N HIS A 98 10.70 -11.14 -21.08
CA HIS A 98 10.85 -11.61 -19.70
C HIS A 98 12.27 -11.40 -19.18
N LEU A 99 12.39 -10.85 -17.98
CA LEU A 99 13.65 -10.71 -17.25
C LEU A 99 13.73 -11.65 -16.05
N GLN A 100 12.74 -11.59 -15.15
CA GLN A 100 12.63 -12.46 -13.99
C GLN A 100 11.23 -12.39 -13.37
N ASP A 101 10.86 -13.42 -12.63
CA ASP A 101 9.66 -13.45 -11.79
C ASP A 101 10.01 -13.09 -10.35
N ALA A 102 9.10 -12.40 -9.67
CA ALA A 102 9.26 -12.11 -8.25
C ALA A 102 9.01 -13.38 -7.41
N THR A 103 9.90 -13.66 -6.46
CA THR A 103 9.71 -14.73 -5.48
C THR A 103 8.83 -14.25 -4.33
N ARG A 104 7.95 -15.12 -3.80
CA ARG A 104 7.08 -14.76 -2.67
C ARG A 104 7.85 -14.85 -1.36
N SER A 105 7.73 -13.85 -0.50
CA SER A 105 8.35 -13.87 0.84
C SER A 105 7.54 -13.07 1.85
N THR A 106 7.56 -13.50 3.11
CA THR A 106 7.16 -12.67 4.25
C THR A 106 8.31 -11.87 4.83
N ASP A 107 9.53 -12.06 4.34
CA ASP A 107 10.72 -11.48 4.94
C ASP A 107 11.46 -10.60 3.93
N SER A 108 11.97 -9.49 4.43
CA SER A 108 12.73 -8.53 3.65
C SER A 108 13.74 -7.80 4.53
N PHE A 109 14.66 -7.07 3.91
CA PHE A 109 15.54 -6.14 4.61
C PHE A 109 14.77 -5.08 5.42
N PHE A 110 13.57 -4.70 4.97
CA PHE A 110 12.75 -3.66 5.59
C PHE A 110 11.90 -4.16 6.76
N GLY A 111 11.99 -5.45 7.09
CA GLY A 111 11.21 -6.12 8.13
C GLY A 111 10.39 -7.28 7.60
N SER A 112 9.65 -7.91 8.52
CA SER A 112 8.78 -9.04 8.22
C SER A 112 7.34 -8.58 8.01
N TYR A 113 6.65 -9.25 7.10
CA TYR A 113 5.27 -9.00 6.71
C TYR A 113 4.34 -9.98 7.44
N PRO A 114 3.19 -9.51 7.92
CA PRO A 114 2.14 -10.41 8.38
C PRO A 114 1.74 -11.42 7.28
N PRO A 115 1.34 -12.65 7.66
CA PRO A 115 0.82 -13.63 6.72
C PRO A 115 -0.31 -13.08 5.85
N SER A 116 -0.50 -13.69 4.68
CA SER A 116 -1.57 -13.29 3.76
C SER A 116 -2.95 -13.43 4.41
N HIS A 117 -3.80 -12.43 4.20
CA HIS A 117 -5.17 -12.41 4.67
C HIS A 117 -6.12 -12.00 3.54
N ARG A 118 -7.43 -12.08 3.81
CA ARG A 118 -8.46 -11.57 2.89
C ARG A 118 -8.48 -10.04 2.94
N VAL A 119 -8.47 -9.42 1.76
CA VAL A 119 -8.61 -7.98 1.57
C VAL A 119 -9.86 -7.74 0.73
N ASP A 120 -10.83 -7.04 1.30
CA ASP A 120 -12.05 -6.65 0.60
C ASP A 120 -11.86 -5.32 -0.15
N PHE A 121 -12.32 -5.30 -1.39
CA PHE A 121 -12.27 -4.16 -2.29
C PHE A 121 -13.71 -3.71 -2.62
N PRO A 122 -14.29 -2.80 -1.82
CA PRO A 122 -15.52 -2.12 -2.23
C PRO A 122 -15.28 -1.30 -3.51
N PRO A 123 -16.33 -0.78 -4.15
CA PRO A 123 -16.18 0.10 -5.33
C PRO A 123 -15.31 1.32 -4.97
N GLY A 124 -14.24 1.55 -5.72
CA GLY A 124 -13.24 2.58 -5.41
C GLY A 124 -12.30 2.26 -4.24
N GLY A 125 -12.48 1.11 -3.58
CA GLY A 125 -11.61 0.64 -2.51
C GLY A 125 -10.20 0.34 -3.01
N SER A 126 -9.23 0.53 -2.13
CA SER A 126 -7.81 0.37 -2.46
C SER A 126 -7.04 -0.38 -1.40
N SER A 127 -5.99 -1.08 -1.83
CA SER A 127 -4.97 -1.67 -0.97
C SER A 127 -3.63 -1.64 -1.69
N SER A 128 -2.61 -2.29 -1.13
CA SER A 128 -1.26 -2.29 -1.70
C SER A 128 -0.52 -3.58 -1.38
N PHE A 129 0.53 -3.84 -2.14
CA PHE A 129 1.57 -4.81 -1.80
C PHE A 129 2.93 -4.20 -2.10
N ASP A 130 3.96 -4.72 -1.46
CA ASP A 130 5.32 -4.24 -1.63
C ASP A 130 6.14 -5.22 -2.49
N LEU A 131 7.06 -4.64 -3.25
CA LEU A 131 8.15 -5.31 -3.93
C LEU A 131 9.45 -4.93 -3.24
N THR A 132 10.32 -5.91 -2.99
CA THR A 132 11.67 -5.65 -2.50
C THR A 132 12.70 -6.34 -3.36
N TRP A 133 13.88 -5.73 -3.45
CA TRP A 133 15.04 -6.33 -4.09
C TRP A 133 16.32 -5.77 -3.47
N GLY A 134 17.40 -6.51 -3.63
CA GLY A 134 18.70 -6.16 -3.08
C GLY A 134 19.81 -6.25 -4.11
N GLY A 135 20.92 -5.64 -3.77
CA GLY A 135 22.13 -5.62 -4.59
C GLY A 135 22.37 -4.26 -5.23
N ASN A 136 23.63 -4.00 -5.50
CA ASN A 136 24.09 -2.83 -6.24
C ASN A 136 24.39 -3.26 -7.67
N ASP A 137 24.23 -2.36 -8.64
CA ASP A 137 24.77 -2.56 -9.98
C ASP A 137 26.26 -2.19 -10.00
N PRO A 138 27.17 -3.04 -10.49
CA PRO A 138 26.93 -4.42 -10.95
C PRO A 138 26.70 -5.42 -9.82
N CYS A 139 25.77 -6.35 -10.05
CA CYS A 139 25.31 -7.39 -9.14
C CYS A 139 26.38 -8.46 -8.92
N GLY A 140 27.37 -8.16 -8.08
CA GLY A 140 28.49 -9.07 -7.83
C GLY A 140 29.25 -9.45 -9.10
N GLY A 141 29.40 -8.49 -10.03
CA GLY A 141 30.06 -8.69 -11.33
C GLY A 141 29.14 -9.06 -12.49
N THR A 142 27.84 -9.26 -12.23
CA THR A 142 26.83 -9.40 -13.31
C THR A 142 26.09 -8.08 -13.50
N PRO A 143 25.86 -7.59 -14.73
CA PRO A 143 25.06 -6.39 -14.94
C PRO A 143 23.65 -6.53 -14.36
N ALA A 144 23.12 -5.47 -13.73
CA ALA A 144 21.74 -5.45 -13.31
C ALA A 144 20.77 -5.47 -14.50
N GLN A 145 19.60 -6.06 -14.29
CA GLN A 145 18.53 -6.09 -15.28
C GLN A 145 17.78 -4.75 -15.27
N GLN A 146 17.54 -4.22 -16.47
CA GLN A 146 16.83 -2.95 -16.67
C GLN A 146 15.35 -3.24 -16.98
N GLY A 147 14.53 -3.21 -15.95
CA GLY A 147 13.08 -3.29 -16.08
C GLY A 147 12.51 -2.00 -16.65
N ALA A 148 11.60 -2.12 -17.61
CA ALA A 148 10.82 -1.01 -18.16
C ALA A 148 9.32 -1.15 -17.85
N SER A 149 8.84 -2.39 -17.71
CA SER A 149 7.46 -2.68 -17.35
C SER A 149 7.38 -3.96 -16.53
N MET A 150 6.22 -4.23 -15.95
CA MET A 150 5.94 -5.50 -15.32
C MET A 150 4.50 -5.95 -15.59
N LYS A 151 4.28 -7.25 -15.66
CA LYS A 151 2.94 -7.83 -15.54
C LYS A 151 2.64 -8.12 -14.08
N VAL A 152 1.44 -7.78 -13.65
CA VAL A 152 0.91 -8.04 -12.32
C VAL A 152 -0.32 -8.93 -12.45
N THR A 153 -0.26 -10.11 -11.84
CA THR A 153 -1.35 -11.08 -11.81
C THR A 153 -1.98 -11.07 -10.41
N PRO A 154 -3.27 -10.72 -10.26
CA PRO A 154 -3.92 -10.72 -8.95
C PRO A 154 -3.87 -12.10 -8.27
N PRO A 155 -3.92 -12.16 -6.92
CA PRO A 155 -3.93 -13.43 -6.20
C PRO A 155 -5.07 -14.38 -6.63
N GLY A 156 -4.69 -15.51 -7.22
CA GLY A 156 -5.63 -16.54 -7.70
C GLY A 156 -6.26 -16.26 -9.07
N ALA A 157 -5.80 -15.23 -9.79
CA ALA A 157 -6.17 -14.98 -11.18
C ALA A 157 -5.15 -15.59 -12.16
N TYR A 158 -5.55 -15.73 -13.42
CA TYR A 158 -4.68 -16.12 -14.53
C TYR A 158 -4.36 -14.96 -15.48
N ASP A 159 -5.26 -13.96 -15.55
CA ASP A 159 -5.05 -12.76 -16.34
C ASP A 159 -4.14 -11.75 -15.61
N SER A 160 -3.30 -11.05 -16.37
CA SER A 160 -2.38 -10.04 -15.84
C SER A 160 -2.68 -8.65 -16.39
N ALA A 161 -2.32 -7.63 -15.61
CA ALA A 161 -2.26 -6.24 -16.06
C ALA A 161 -0.80 -5.84 -16.26
N THR A 162 -0.48 -5.14 -17.34
CA THR A 162 0.87 -4.59 -17.56
C THR A 162 0.94 -3.15 -17.09
N ILE A 163 1.95 -2.82 -16.28
CA ILE A 163 2.20 -1.45 -15.79
C ILE A 163 3.65 -1.04 -16.05
N ALA A 164 3.89 0.26 -16.18
CA ALA A 164 5.24 0.80 -16.27
C ALA A 164 6.02 0.53 -14.97
N ALA A 165 7.29 0.16 -15.11
CA ALA A 165 8.16 -0.19 -14.00
C ALA A 165 9.62 0.08 -14.39
N HIS A 166 10.13 1.25 -14.06
CA HIS A 166 11.52 1.62 -14.30
C HIS A 166 12.37 1.18 -13.11
N LEU A 167 12.79 -0.08 -13.12
CA LEU A 167 13.50 -0.72 -12.00
C LEU A 167 14.84 -1.28 -12.47
N THR A 168 15.89 -1.01 -11.71
CA THR A 168 17.19 -1.69 -11.85
C THR A 168 17.28 -2.78 -10.80
N VAL A 169 17.27 -4.04 -11.22
CA VAL A 169 17.12 -5.19 -10.32
C VAL A 169 18.19 -6.23 -10.60
N CYS A 170 18.81 -6.77 -9.55
CA CYS A 170 19.75 -7.87 -9.71
C CYS A 170 19.02 -9.17 -10.07
N PRO A 171 19.62 -10.05 -10.88
CA PRO A 171 19.02 -11.35 -11.20
C PRO A 171 18.61 -12.13 -9.94
N ASN A 172 17.38 -12.65 -9.93
CA ASN A 172 16.81 -13.46 -8.86
C ASN A 172 16.70 -12.76 -7.48
N SER A 173 16.75 -11.43 -7.44
CA SER A 173 16.62 -10.66 -6.19
C SER A 173 15.22 -10.11 -5.96
N LEU A 174 14.36 -10.10 -6.99
CA LEU A 174 13.03 -9.52 -6.89
C LEU A 174 12.11 -10.39 -6.03
N THR A 175 11.48 -9.76 -5.05
CA THR A 175 10.59 -10.39 -4.09
C THR A 175 9.27 -9.63 -4.01
N VAL A 176 8.17 -10.37 -3.90
CA VAL A 176 6.81 -9.84 -3.72
C VAL A 176 6.23 -10.27 -2.38
N HIS A 177 5.55 -9.33 -1.72
CA HIS A 177 4.97 -9.52 -0.39
C HIS A 177 3.43 -9.66 -0.44
N PRO A 178 2.79 -10.14 0.65
CA PRO A 178 1.35 -10.34 0.66
C PRO A 178 0.57 -9.04 0.40
N LEU A 179 -0.52 -9.16 -0.36
CA LEU A 179 -1.46 -8.06 -0.56
C LEU A 179 -2.10 -7.65 0.77
N GLY A 180 -2.15 -6.33 1.02
CA GLY A 180 -2.70 -5.76 2.24
C GLY A 180 -1.75 -5.79 3.43
N SER A 181 -0.53 -6.31 3.26
CA SER A 181 0.48 -6.33 4.32
C SER A 181 1.51 -5.20 4.15
N ARG A 182 2.15 -4.83 5.25
CA ARG A 182 3.28 -3.87 5.31
C ARG A 182 4.37 -4.41 6.22
N PRO A 183 5.64 -4.07 5.96
CA PRO A 183 6.73 -4.55 6.79
C PRO A 183 6.57 -3.99 8.21
N GLN A 184 6.66 -4.86 9.20
CA GLN A 184 6.74 -4.48 10.61
C GLN A 184 8.20 -4.49 11.01
N GLN A 185 8.65 -3.43 11.69
CA GLN A 185 9.97 -3.45 12.32
C GLN A 185 9.87 -4.34 13.56
N GLY A 186 10.70 -5.39 13.58
CA GLY A 186 10.84 -6.29 14.72
C GLY A 186 11.55 -5.63 15.90
#